data_AF-A0A2G9RSQ2-F1
#
_entry.id   AF-A0A2G9RSQ2-F1
#
_cell.length_a   1.000
_cell.length_b   1.000
_cell.length_c   1.000
_cell.angle_alpha   90.00
_cell.angle_beta   90.00
_cell.angle_gamma   90.00
#
_symmetry.space_group_name_H-M   'P 1'
#
loop_
_entity.id
_entity.type
_entity.pdbx_description
1 polymer ?
#
loop_
_entity_poly.entity_id
_entity_poly.type
_entity_poly.pdbx_seq_one_letter_code
_entity_poly.pdbx_strand_id
1 'polypeptide(L)'
;MENLQTEVQEMEFTQFSKGLNFMRKEDFAEWLLFFTDEENNDIYWQNVKSRIPPGENINLEEFKSFYHFMNNLEDFSITVKMFSVANRAVKLAEFKRAVKVATGQELSENVLDTVFKIFDLDGDNCLSHGEFLGVLKNRLHRGLKVIESYRFCECTHLEGMKGM
;
A
#
# COMPACT_ATOMS: atom_id res chain seq x y z
N MET A 1 -5.77 1.02 24.93
CA MET A 1 -5.26 -0.13 24.14
C MET A 1 -4.37 0.38 22.98
N GLU A 2 -3.73 1.55 23.12
CA GLU A 2 -2.91 2.19 22.07
C GLU A 2 -1.45 1.74 22.07
N ASN A 3 -0.94 1.22 23.20
CA ASN A 3 0.49 0.94 23.35
C ASN A 3 1.06 -0.08 22.36
N LEU A 4 0.36 -1.20 22.07
CA LEU A 4 0.96 -2.24 21.23
C LEU A 4 1.06 -1.82 19.76
N GLN A 5 0.04 -1.14 19.22
CA GLN A 5 0.11 -0.67 17.83
C GLN A 5 1.18 0.41 17.67
N THR A 6 1.26 1.34 18.62
CA THR A 6 2.29 2.38 18.61
C THR A 6 3.69 1.77 18.75
N GLU A 7 3.88 0.79 19.64
CA GLU A 7 5.16 0.11 19.82
C GLU A 7 5.59 -0.65 18.56
N VAL A 8 4.67 -1.35 17.89
CA VAL A 8 4.95 -2.03 16.61
C VAL A 8 5.32 -1.01 15.53
N GLN A 9 4.60 0.11 15.43
CA GLN A 9 4.92 1.18 14.47
C GLN A 9 6.31 1.77 14.71
N GLU A 10 6.68 2.01 15.98
CA GLU A 10 7.99 2.55 16.36
C GLU A 10 9.12 1.55 16.11
N MET A 11 8.89 0.26 16.39
CA MET A 11 9.84 -0.80 16.05
C MET A 11 10.06 -0.91 14.54
N GLU A 12 8.99 -0.89 13.74
CA GLU A 12 9.12 -0.92 12.29
C GLU A 12 9.85 0.32 11.77
N PHE A 13 9.50 1.50 12.28
CA PHE A 13 10.18 2.72 11.89
C PHE A 13 11.68 2.62 12.17
N THR A 14 12.06 2.19 13.37
CA THR A 14 13.47 2.03 13.79
C THR A 14 14.21 0.98 12.95
N GLN A 15 13.53 -0.13 12.63
CA GLN A 15 14.09 -1.21 11.83
C GLN A 15 14.44 -0.72 10.41
N PHE A 16 13.49 -0.06 9.75
CA PHE A 16 13.68 0.40 8.36
C PHE A 16 14.51 1.70 8.28
N SER A 17 14.46 2.57 9.30
CA SER A 17 15.34 3.74 9.41
C SER A 17 16.78 3.38 9.80
N LYS A 18 17.06 2.10 10.09
CA LYS A 18 18.38 1.59 10.53
C LYS A 18 18.87 2.30 11.79
N GLY A 19 17.94 2.60 12.70
CA GLY A 19 18.21 3.30 13.96
C GLY A 19 18.33 4.83 13.84
N LEU A 20 18.10 5.41 12.66
CA LEU A 20 18.06 6.86 12.49
C LEU A 20 16.73 7.44 12.97
N ASN A 21 16.75 8.72 13.34
CA ASN A 21 15.56 9.47 13.75
C ASN A 21 14.65 9.86 12.55
N PHE A 22 15.06 9.51 11.34
CA PHE A 22 14.34 9.78 10.09
C PHE A 22 14.47 8.56 9.18
N MET A 23 13.45 8.32 8.37
CA MET A 23 13.43 7.26 7.36
C MET A 23 13.68 7.89 6.00
N ARG A 24 14.65 7.38 5.22
CA ARG A 24 14.82 7.85 3.84
C ARG A 24 13.64 7.39 3.00
N LYS A 25 13.32 8.09 1.91
CA LYS A 25 12.20 7.70 1.05
C LYS A 25 12.38 6.30 0.44
N GLU A 26 13.62 5.88 0.20
CA GLU A 26 13.95 4.53 -0.25
C GLU A 26 13.68 3.49 0.84
N ASP A 27 14.00 3.79 2.10
CA ASP A 27 13.72 2.90 3.23
C ASP A 27 12.20 2.81 3.48
N PHE A 28 11.46 3.91 3.24
CA PHE A 28 10.00 3.91 3.28
C PHE A 28 9.39 3.09 2.15
N ALA A 29 9.95 3.18 0.93
CA ALA A 29 9.52 2.33 -0.18
C ALA A 29 9.82 0.85 0.10
N GLU A 30 10.99 0.53 0.66
CA GLU A 30 11.36 -0.82 1.09
C GLU A 30 10.35 -1.39 2.08
N TRP A 31 10.01 -0.60 3.11
CA TRP A 31 8.99 -0.94 4.08
C TRP A 31 7.63 -1.18 3.40
N LEU A 32 7.20 -0.26 2.53
CA LEU A 32 5.89 -0.32 1.89
C LEU A 32 5.73 -1.55 1.00
N LEU A 33 6.80 -1.91 0.28
CA LEU A 33 6.81 -2.98 -0.72
C LEU A 33 7.20 -4.35 -0.16
N PHE A 34 7.58 -4.44 1.13
CA PHE A 34 8.13 -5.66 1.75
C PHE A 34 7.28 -6.93 1.57
N PHE A 35 5.95 -6.80 1.48
CA PHE A 35 5.02 -7.93 1.29
C PHE A 35 4.41 -7.97 -0.12
N THR A 36 5.05 -7.33 -1.10
CA THR A 36 4.62 -7.31 -2.51
C THR A 36 5.37 -8.36 -3.30
N ASP A 37 4.70 -8.99 -4.26
CA ASP A 37 5.31 -9.99 -5.15
C ASP A 37 6.46 -9.37 -5.97
N GLU A 38 7.53 -10.15 -6.18
CA GLU A 38 8.78 -9.69 -6.81
C GLU A 38 8.58 -9.14 -8.23
N GLU A 39 7.64 -9.70 -9.01
CA GLU A 39 7.41 -9.33 -10.43
C GLU A 39 6.99 -7.86 -10.60
N ASN A 40 6.22 -7.31 -9.65
CA ASN A 40 5.82 -5.90 -9.69
C ASN A 40 6.86 -4.98 -9.04
N ASN A 41 7.77 -5.56 -8.25
CA ASN A 41 8.71 -4.82 -7.42
C ASN A 41 9.75 -4.06 -8.26
N ASP A 42 10.19 -4.65 -9.37
CA ASP A 42 11.19 -4.04 -10.26
C ASP A 42 10.75 -2.66 -10.77
N ILE A 43 9.49 -2.53 -11.21
CA ILE A 43 8.98 -1.26 -11.74
C ILE A 43 8.89 -0.20 -10.63
N TYR A 44 8.40 -0.58 -9.45
CA TYR A 44 8.36 0.32 -8.29
C TYR A 44 9.75 0.79 -7.88
N TRP A 45 10.74 -0.11 -7.86
CA TRP A 45 12.12 0.25 -7.53
C TRP A 45 12.79 1.12 -8.59
N GLN A 46 12.44 0.94 -9.87
CA GLN A 46 12.89 1.87 -10.93
C GLN A 46 12.31 3.27 -10.72
N ASN A 47 11.03 3.36 -10.38
CA ASN A 47 10.38 4.63 -10.06
C ASN A 47 11.02 5.31 -8.83
N VAL A 48 11.30 4.55 -7.77
CA VAL A 48 12.03 5.05 -6.58
C VAL A 48 13.38 5.65 -6.99
N LYS A 49 14.19 4.91 -7.74
CA LYS A 49 15.55 5.36 -8.12
C LYS A 49 15.57 6.55 -9.07
N SER A 50 14.57 6.67 -9.95
CA SER A 50 14.55 7.68 -11.01
C SER A 50 13.78 8.95 -10.64
N ARG A 51 12.74 8.85 -9.80
CA ARG A 51 11.78 9.95 -9.56
C ARG A 51 11.88 10.54 -8.16
N ILE A 52 12.45 9.83 -7.20
CA ILE A 52 12.56 10.32 -5.82
C ILE A 52 13.89 11.06 -5.65
N PRO A 53 13.86 12.37 -5.34
CA PRO A 53 15.09 13.13 -5.13
C PRO A 53 15.80 12.67 -3.84
N PRO A 54 17.14 12.56 -3.86
CA PRO A 54 17.89 12.22 -2.67
C PRO A 54 17.87 13.38 -1.67
N GLY A 55 17.87 13.06 -0.37
CA GLY A 55 18.03 14.03 0.72
C GLY A 55 16.73 14.45 1.41
N GLU A 56 15.57 14.08 0.88
CA GLU A 56 14.29 14.20 1.58
C GLU A 56 14.00 12.95 2.41
N ASN A 57 13.46 13.14 3.61
CA ASN A 57 13.21 12.07 4.57
C ASN A 57 11.79 12.14 5.12
N ILE A 58 11.31 11.03 5.65
CA ILE A 58 10.03 10.87 6.33
C ILE A 58 10.29 10.74 7.83
N ASN A 59 9.63 11.57 8.63
CA ASN A 59 9.74 11.50 10.08
C ASN A 59 8.74 10.50 10.69
N LEU A 60 8.87 10.23 11.99
CA LEU A 60 8.02 9.26 12.69
C LEU A 60 6.54 9.67 12.70
N GLU A 61 6.22 10.96 12.81
CA GLU A 61 4.83 11.44 12.83
C GLU A 61 4.16 11.27 11.46
N GLU A 62 4.88 11.56 10.39
CA GLU A 62 4.46 11.32 9.01
C GLU A 62 4.23 9.83 8.75
N PHE A 63 5.15 8.98 9.24
CA PHE A 63 5.04 7.53 9.15
C PHE A 63 3.80 7.00 9.91
N LYS A 64 3.59 7.44 11.15
CA LYS A 64 2.40 7.07 11.95
C LYS A 64 1.11 7.56 11.31
N SER A 65 1.11 8.77 10.73
CA SER A 65 -0.03 9.31 10.00
C SER A 65 -0.37 8.45 8.77
N PHE A 66 0.65 8.01 8.03
CA PHE A 66 0.47 7.07 6.92
C PHE A 66 -0.07 5.72 7.37
N TYR A 67 0.39 5.19 8.50
CA TYR A 67 -0.14 3.97 9.09
C TYR A 67 -1.62 4.12 9.48
N HIS A 68 -2.01 5.27 10.04
CA HIS A 68 -3.40 5.58 10.34
C HIS A 68 -4.25 5.61 9.05
N PHE A 69 -3.72 6.17 7.96
CA PHE A 69 -4.36 6.08 6.65
C PHE A 69 -4.55 4.63 6.18
N MET A 70 -3.54 3.78 6.34
CA MET A 70 -3.64 2.37 5.98
C MET A 70 -4.72 1.60 6.75
N ASN A 71 -5.02 2.00 7.99
CA ASN A 71 -6.12 1.40 8.75
C ASN A 71 -7.51 1.75 8.20
N ASN A 72 -7.64 2.83 7.42
CA ASN A 72 -8.90 3.30 6.82
C ASN A 72 -8.95 3.03 5.31
N LEU A 73 -8.28 1.98 4.83
CA LEU A 73 -8.19 1.69 3.39
C LEU A 73 -9.51 1.31 2.75
N GLU A 74 -10.45 0.76 3.51
CA GLU A 74 -11.76 0.40 2.98
C GLU A 74 -12.54 1.63 2.53
N ASP A 75 -12.62 2.65 3.38
CA ASP A 75 -13.26 3.94 3.08
C ASP A 75 -12.55 4.69 1.94
N PHE A 76 -11.22 4.64 1.92
CA PHE A 76 -10.43 5.17 0.82
C PHE A 76 -10.76 4.43 -0.50
N SER A 77 -10.87 3.11 -0.47
CA SER A 77 -11.17 2.30 -1.67
C SER A 77 -12.55 2.62 -2.25
N ILE A 78 -13.54 2.91 -1.41
CA ILE A 78 -14.88 3.34 -1.84
C ILE A 78 -14.77 4.69 -2.57
N THR A 79 -14.03 5.63 -1.99
CA THR A 79 -13.84 6.97 -2.56
C THR A 79 -13.14 6.91 -3.92
N VAL A 80 -12.09 6.10 -4.04
CA VAL A 80 -11.36 5.93 -5.30
C VAL A 80 -12.19 5.22 -6.36
N LYS A 81 -12.97 4.19 -5.98
CA LYS A 81 -13.93 3.56 -6.90
C LYS A 81 -14.95 4.56 -7.44
N MET A 82 -15.42 5.50 -6.61
CA MET A 82 -16.35 6.54 -7.05
C MET A 82 -15.72 7.44 -8.13
N PHE A 83 -14.44 7.82 -8.00
CA PHE A 83 -13.72 8.56 -9.05
C PHE A 83 -13.61 7.76 -10.36
N SER A 84 -13.27 6.48 -10.25
CA SER A 84 -13.18 5.57 -11.39
C SER A 84 -14.52 5.42 -12.13
N VAL A 85 -15.63 5.24 -11.39
CA VAL A 85 -17.00 5.18 -11.96
C VAL A 85 -17.38 6.49 -12.66
N ALA A 86 -16.92 7.63 -12.15
CA ALA A 86 -17.13 8.94 -12.77
C ALA A 86 -16.17 9.21 -13.95
N ASN A 87 -15.39 8.22 -14.38
CA ASN A 87 -14.36 8.33 -15.42
C ASN A 87 -13.35 9.46 -15.15
N ARG A 88 -13.05 9.69 -13.87
CA ARG A 88 -12.09 10.69 -13.39
C ARG A 88 -10.80 9.99 -12.95
N ALA A 89 -9.69 10.39 -13.57
CA ALA A 89 -8.38 9.94 -13.14
C ALA A 89 -8.05 10.49 -11.74
N VAL A 90 -7.36 9.67 -10.93
CA VAL A 90 -6.98 10.02 -9.56
C VAL A 90 -5.63 10.74 -9.60
N LYS A 91 -5.65 12.06 -9.78
CA LYS A 91 -4.43 12.87 -9.66
C LYS A 91 -4.14 13.18 -8.18
N LEU A 92 -3.04 13.86 -7.93
CA LEU A 92 -2.60 14.20 -6.57
C LEU A 92 -3.67 14.95 -5.74
N ALA A 93 -4.44 15.84 -6.36
CA ALA A 93 -5.50 16.60 -5.68
C ALA A 93 -6.68 15.69 -5.27
N GLU A 94 -7.12 14.81 -6.18
CA GLU A 94 -8.15 13.81 -5.91
C GLU A 94 -7.68 12.81 -4.84
N PHE A 95 -6.41 12.40 -4.90
CA PHE A 95 -5.80 11.52 -3.90
C PHE A 95 -5.76 12.18 -2.51
N LYS A 96 -5.28 13.42 -2.41
CA LYS A 96 -5.27 14.19 -1.15
C LYS A 96 -6.68 14.34 -0.58
N ARG A 97 -7.67 14.60 -1.44
CA ARG A 97 -9.08 14.68 -1.04
C ARG A 97 -9.62 13.32 -0.56
N ALA A 98 -9.30 12.24 -1.27
CA ALA A 98 -9.74 10.90 -0.89
C ALA A 98 -9.17 10.46 0.46
N VAL A 99 -7.89 10.74 0.70
CA VAL A 99 -7.23 10.52 2.01
C VAL A 99 -7.96 11.30 3.11
N LYS A 100 -8.22 12.60 2.88
CA LYS A 100 -8.92 13.45 3.84
C LYS A 100 -10.33 12.97 4.17
N VAL A 101 -11.05 12.44 3.18
CA VAL A 101 -12.38 11.86 3.37
C VAL A 101 -12.32 10.55 4.16
N ALA A 102 -11.32 9.70 3.88
CA ALA A 102 -11.20 8.39 4.51
C ALA A 102 -10.71 8.46 5.97
N THR A 103 -9.82 9.39 6.31
CA THR A 103 -9.18 9.44 7.64
C THR A 103 -9.62 10.63 8.49
N GLY A 104 -10.24 11.64 7.89
CA GLY A 104 -10.46 12.94 8.52
C GLY A 104 -9.18 13.77 8.70
N GLN A 105 -8.01 13.23 8.35
CA GLN A 105 -6.69 13.83 8.52
C GLN A 105 -6.02 14.10 7.17
N GLU A 106 -5.06 15.03 7.14
CA GLU A 106 -4.26 15.29 5.95
C GLU A 106 -2.89 14.64 6.14
N LEU A 107 -2.46 13.85 5.15
CA LEU A 107 -1.09 13.38 5.08
C LEU A 107 -0.18 14.51 4.59
N SER A 108 1.09 14.46 4.99
CA SER A 108 2.07 15.43 4.52
C SER A 108 2.27 15.30 3.00
N GLU A 109 2.54 16.42 2.34
CA GLU A 109 2.79 16.43 0.89
C GLU A 109 4.02 15.60 0.54
N ASN A 110 5.00 15.54 1.44
CA ASN A 110 6.19 14.70 1.34
C ASN A 110 5.85 13.20 1.20
N VAL A 111 4.97 12.67 2.07
CA VAL A 111 4.53 11.27 2.00
C VAL A 111 3.65 11.04 0.77
N LEU A 112 2.70 11.95 0.50
CA LEU A 112 1.80 11.82 -0.64
C LEU A 112 2.57 11.80 -1.97
N ASP A 113 3.51 12.71 -2.17
CA ASP A 113 4.38 12.78 -3.35
C ASP A 113 5.23 11.51 -3.52
N THR A 114 5.79 11.01 -2.41
CA THR A 114 6.60 9.77 -2.41
C THR A 114 5.77 8.58 -2.86
N VAL A 115 4.59 8.39 -2.26
CA VAL A 115 3.67 7.30 -2.63
C VAL A 115 3.23 7.46 -4.08
N PHE A 116 2.88 8.67 -4.49
CA PHE A 116 2.43 8.94 -5.85
C PHE A 116 3.49 8.57 -6.89
N LYS A 117 4.75 8.95 -6.65
CA LYS A 117 5.89 8.63 -7.54
C LYS A 117 6.18 7.14 -7.62
N ILE A 118 5.95 6.38 -6.54
CA ILE A 118 6.15 4.93 -6.53
C ILE A 118 5.12 4.26 -7.43
N PHE A 119 3.83 4.60 -7.26
CA PHE A 119 2.71 3.91 -7.91
C PHE A 119 2.23 4.55 -9.23
N ASP A 120 2.89 5.59 -9.70
CA ASP A 120 2.71 6.15 -11.05
C ASP A 120 3.55 5.33 -12.06
N LEU A 121 2.95 4.28 -12.60
CA LEU A 121 3.63 3.31 -13.46
C LEU A 121 3.89 3.83 -14.88
N ASP A 122 2.97 4.61 -15.43
CA ASP A 122 3.01 5.10 -16.81
C ASP A 122 3.56 6.53 -16.93
N GLY A 123 3.75 7.23 -15.80
CA GLY A 123 4.26 8.61 -15.80
C GLY A 123 3.21 9.64 -16.20
N ASP A 124 1.93 9.28 -16.18
CA ASP A 124 0.83 10.18 -16.57
C ASP A 124 0.41 11.15 -15.45
N ASN A 125 1.06 11.04 -14.28
CA ASN A 125 0.70 11.72 -13.04
C ASN A 125 -0.72 11.37 -12.57
N CYS A 126 -1.11 10.11 -12.71
CA CYS A 126 -2.28 9.50 -12.10
C CYS A 126 -1.88 8.30 -11.26
N LEU A 127 -2.65 8.05 -10.21
CA LEU A 127 -2.40 6.91 -9.33
C LEU A 127 -2.97 5.63 -9.96
N SER A 128 -2.12 4.61 -10.14
CA SER A 128 -2.54 3.22 -10.43
C SER A 128 -3.22 2.59 -9.21
N HIS A 129 -4.46 3.02 -8.95
CA HIS A 129 -5.19 2.76 -7.71
C HIS A 129 -5.46 1.27 -7.44
N GLY A 130 -5.64 0.45 -8.47
CA GLY A 130 -5.89 -1.00 -8.30
C GLY A 130 -4.70 -1.72 -7.65
N GLU A 131 -3.50 -1.48 -8.18
CA GLU A 131 -2.26 -2.06 -7.69
C GLU A 131 -1.86 -1.45 -6.35
N PHE A 132 -1.98 -0.13 -6.22
CA PHE A 132 -1.76 0.58 -4.97
C PHE A 132 -2.59 -0.01 -3.82
N LEU A 133 -3.90 -0.21 -4.03
CA LEU A 133 -4.76 -0.84 -3.03
C LEU A 133 -4.35 -2.30 -2.75
N GLY A 134 -3.86 -3.03 -3.75
CA GLY A 134 -3.34 -4.39 -3.60
C GLY A 134 -2.12 -4.43 -2.68
N VAL A 135 -1.12 -3.59 -2.95
CA VAL A 135 0.10 -3.46 -2.14
C VAL A 135 -0.23 -3.08 -0.70
N LEU A 136 -1.06 -2.05 -0.52
CA LEU A 136 -1.44 -1.61 0.83
C LEU A 136 -2.23 -2.65 1.60
N LYS A 137 -3.09 -3.42 0.93
CA LYS A 137 -3.77 -4.56 1.56
C LYS A 137 -2.79 -5.65 1.98
N ASN A 138 -1.83 -6.01 1.14
CA ASN A 138 -0.83 -7.02 1.49
C ASN A 138 0.03 -6.57 2.69
N ARG A 139 0.44 -5.28 2.69
CA ARG A 139 1.15 -4.65 3.81
C ARG A 139 0.33 -4.69 5.10
N LEU A 140 -0.96 -4.34 5.05
CA LEU A 140 -1.84 -4.37 6.23
C LEU A 140 -2.02 -5.78 6.80
N HIS A 141 -2.11 -6.79 5.94
CA HIS A 141 -2.23 -8.19 6.36
C HIS A 141 -0.88 -8.83 6.75
N ARG A 142 0.25 -8.13 6.58
CA ARG A 142 1.61 -8.62 6.93
C ARG A 142 1.95 -9.98 6.28
N GLY A 143 1.42 -10.24 5.08
CA GLY A 143 1.56 -11.54 4.41
C GLY A 143 0.78 -12.71 5.05
N LEU A 144 -0.07 -12.45 6.05
CA LEU A 144 -0.81 -13.47 6.80
C LEU A 144 -2.19 -13.79 6.22
N LYS A 145 -2.54 -13.25 5.05
CA LYS A 145 -3.84 -13.51 4.44
C LYS A 145 -3.86 -14.93 3.87
N VAL A 146 -4.57 -15.84 4.54
CA VAL A 146 -4.99 -17.11 3.94
C VAL A 146 -5.91 -16.73 2.78
N ILE A 147 -5.54 -17.12 1.56
CA ILE A 147 -6.44 -17.05 0.43
C ILE A 147 -7.59 -18.00 0.78
N GLU A 148 -8.74 -17.47 1.20
CA GLU A 148 -10.01 -18.20 1.10
C GLU A 148 -10.33 -18.35 -0.38
N SER A 149 -9.54 -19.16 -1.08
CA SER A 149 -9.96 -19.69 -2.34
C SER A 149 -11.06 -20.67 -2.00
N TYR A 150 -12.31 -20.23 -2.10
CA TYR A 150 -13.38 -21.11 -2.55
C TYR A 150 -13.04 -21.55 -3.99
N ARG A 151 -11.95 -22.31 -4.14
CA ARG A 151 -11.75 -23.19 -5.27
C ARG A 151 -12.68 -24.34 -4.97
N PHE A 152 -13.87 -24.29 -5.58
CA PHE A 152 -14.70 -25.47 -5.77
C PHE A 152 -13.76 -26.54 -6.35
N CYS A 153 -13.31 -27.45 -5.50
CA CYS A 153 -12.71 -28.68 -5.95
C CYS A 153 -13.91 -29.47 -6.46
N GLU A 154 -14.21 -29.35 -7.75
CA GLU A 154 -14.99 -30.37 -8.43
C GLU A 154 -14.22 -31.67 -8.24
N CYS A 155 -14.61 -32.45 -7.23
CA CYS A 155 -14.36 -33.87 -7.22
C CYS A 155 -15.15 -34.44 -8.40
N THR A 156 -14.57 -34.39 -9.59
CA THR A 156 -15.00 -35.24 -10.70
C THR A 156 -14.81 -36.67 -10.23
N HIS A 157 -15.94 -37.26 -9.85
CA HIS A 157 -16.23 -38.68 -9.74
C HIS A 157 -15.11 -39.60 -10.26
N LEU A 158 -14.31 -40.12 -9.32
CA LEU A 158 -13.55 -41.34 -9.51
C LEU A 158 -14.48 -42.50 -9.09
N GLU A 159 -15.51 -42.77 -9.89
CA GLU A 159 -16.22 -44.05 -9.79
C GLU A 159 -15.57 -45.05 -10.75
N GLY A 160 -14.47 -45.63 -10.27
CA GLY A 160 -13.98 -46.91 -10.75
C GLY A 160 -14.72 -48.04 -10.05
N MET A 161 -15.59 -48.73 -10.79
CA MET A 161 -15.91 -50.17 -10.72
C MET A 161 -16.04 -50.82 -9.32
N LYS A 162 -17.28 -51.18 -8.94
CA LYS A 162 -17.59 -52.49 -8.31
C LYS A 162 -19.02 -52.95 -8.62
N GLY A 163 -19.14 -54.01 -9.43
CA GLY A 163 -20.05 -55.13 -9.20
C GLY A 163 -21.49 -55.05 -9.72
N MET A 164 -21.73 -55.55 -10.93
CA MET A 164 -22.55 -56.74 -11.24
C MET A 164 -22.51 -57.05 -12.73
#